data_AF-A0A3B9FUH8-F1
#
_entry.id   AF-A0A3B9FUH8-F1
#
_cell.length_a   1.000
_cell.length_b   1.000
_cell.length_c   1.000
_cell.angle_alpha   90.00
_cell.angle_beta   90.00
_cell.angle_gamma   90.00
#
_symmetry.space_group_name_H-M   'P 1'
#
loop_
_entity.id
_entity.type
_entity.pdbx_description
1 polymer ?
#
loop_
_entity_poly.entity_id
_entity_poly.type
_entity_poly.pdbx_seq_one_letter_code
_entity_poly.pdbx_strand_id
1 'polypeptide(L)'
;MAERMAMYTRLDNVRNEQELEAFRQELQDRFGRIPPQVDELFQAIRLRWVAKDLGFERIIFKLRKLRCYFPENQDAAYYETAFFQRFLQYIASQKATLHMKQTSRHLLLAMDQVHGMEHARKLLEKIRLDLRN
;
A
#
# COMPACT_ATOMS: atom_id res chain seq x y z
N MET A 1 -25.10 17.75 -4.27
CA MET A 1 -24.12 17.42 -3.19
C MET A 1 -24.21 15.95 -2.76
N ALA A 2 -25.42 15.36 -2.67
CA ALA A 2 -25.59 13.95 -2.32
C ALA A 2 -24.91 12.97 -3.29
N GLU A 3 -25.03 13.16 -4.61
CA GLU A 3 -24.45 12.24 -5.60
C GLU A 3 -22.92 12.17 -5.56
N ARG A 4 -22.24 13.31 -5.38
CA ARG A 4 -20.77 13.36 -5.27
C ARG A 4 -20.29 12.64 -4.00
N MET A 5 -21.03 12.80 -2.90
CA MET A 5 -20.71 12.16 -1.63
C MET A 5 -20.96 10.64 -1.68
N ALA A 6 -22.08 10.22 -2.28
CA ALA A 6 -22.39 8.80 -2.51
C ALA A 6 -21.36 8.11 -3.41
N MET A 7 -20.82 8.82 -4.41
CA MET A 7 -19.72 8.31 -5.24
C MET A 7 -18.46 8.05 -4.42
N TYR A 8 -18.07 8.96 -3.51
CA TYR A 8 -16.91 8.73 -2.64
C TYR A 8 -17.13 7.57 -1.65
N THR A 9 -18.37 7.29 -1.23
CA THR A 9 -18.67 6.10 -0.42
C THR A 9 -18.53 4.79 -1.21
N ARG A 10 -18.88 4.78 -2.50
CA ARG A 10 -18.68 3.61 -3.38
C ARG A 10 -17.21 3.25 -3.54
N LEU A 11 -16.31 4.23 -3.45
CA LEU A 11 -14.88 4.03 -3.57
C LEU A 11 -14.31 3.03 -2.53
N ASP A 12 -14.91 2.94 -1.34
CA ASP A 12 -14.49 1.97 -0.31
C ASP A 12 -14.79 0.52 -0.70
N ASN A 13 -15.78 0.29 -1.55
CA ASN A 13 -16.20 -1.04 -1.98
C ASN A 13 -15.41 -1.58 -3.18
N VAL A 14 -14.56 -0.76 -3.80
CA VAL A 14 -13.77 -1.17 -4.97
C VAL A 14 -12.74 -2.22 -4.56
N ARG A 15 -12.78 -3.40 -5.20
CA ARG A 15 -11.96 -4.56 -4.78
C ARG A 15 -10.76 -4.81 -5.67
N ASN A 16 -10.78 -4.31 -6.90
CA ASN A 16 -9.73 -4.57 -7.88
C ASN A 16 -9.50 -3.38 -8.83
N GLU A 17 -8.41 -3.47 -9.59
CA GLU A 17 -7.97 -2.43 -10.52
C GLU A 17 -8.99 -2.13 -11.63
N GLN A 18 -9.72 -3.15 -12.10
CA GLN A 18 -10.73 -2.95 -13.15
C GLN A 18 -11.90 -2.11 -12.64
N GLU A 19 -12.41 -2.41 -11.44
CA GLU A 19 -13.47 -1.63 -10.80
C GLU A 19 -13.02 -0.20 -10.49
N LEU A 20 -11.75 -0.01 -10.07
CA LEU A 20 -11.20 1.32 -9.77
C LEU A 20 -11.09 2.18 -11.02
N GLU A 21 -10.64 1.59 -12.13
CA GLU A 21 -10.52 2.30 -13.40
C GLU A 21 -11.90 2.61 -14.00
N ALA A 22 -12.86 1.67 -13.92
CA ALA A 22 -14.24 1.94 -14.31
C ALA A 22 -14.85 3.09 -13.51
N PHE A 23 -14.61 3.14 -12.19
CA PHE A 23 -15.04 4.23 -11.34
C PHE A 23 -14.35 5.57 -11.68
N ARG A 24 -13.06 5.53 -12.03
CA ARG A 24 -12.32 6.71 -12.50
C ARG A 24 -12.94 7.27 -13.79
N GLN A 25 -13.26 6.41 -14.76
CA GLN A 25 -13.91 6.81 -16.01
C GLN A 25 -15.29 7.40 -15.75
N GLU A 26 -16.11 6.78 -14.90
CA GLU A 26 -17.43 7.29 -14.51
C GLU A 26 -17.33 8.68 -13.84
N LEU A 27 -16.35 8.89 -12.95
CA LEU A 27 -16.10 10.20 -12.35
C LEU A 27 -15.67 11.24 -13.39
N GLN A 28 -14.83 10.84 -14.35
CA GLN A 28 -14.33 11.73 -15.38
C GLN A 28 -15.44 12.16 -16.36
N ASP A 29 -16.29 11.22 -16.77
CA ASP A 29 -17.44 11.47 -17.62
C ASP A 29 -18.43 12.45 -16.95
N ARG A 30 -18.74 12.22 -15.66
CA ARG A 30 -19.75 12.99 -14.93
C ARG A 30 -19.26 14.35 -14.40
N PHE A 31 -17.99 14.46 -14.02
CA PHE A 31 -17.45 15.62 -13.31
C PHE A 31 -16.26 16.27 -14.03
N GLY A 32 -15.85 15.73 -15.18
CA GLY A 32 -14.72 16.23 -15.96
C GLY A 32 -13.38 15.87 -15.34
N ARG A 33 -12.41 16.79 -15.38
CA ARG A 33 -11.04 16.51 -14.96
C ARG A 33 -10.98 16.07 -13.49
N ILE A 34 -10.38 14.91 -13.25
CA ILE A 34 -10.10 14.39 -11.91
C ILE A 34 -9.14 15.34 -11.17
N PRO A 35 -9.53 15.91 -10.01
CA PRO A 35 -8.63 16.71 -9.19
C PRO A 35 -7.45 15.87 -8.65
N PRO A 36 -6.27 16.46 -8.42
CA PRO A 36 -5.10 15.73 -7.93
C PRO A 36 -5.36 15.02 -6.60
N GLN A 37 -6.20 15.57 -5.73
CA GLN A 37 -6.55 14.95 -4.45
C GLN A 37 -7.32 13.64 -4.63
N VAL A 38 -8.15 13.54 -5.68
CA VAL A 38 -8.90 12.30 -5.98
C VAL A 38 -7.98 11.28 -6.62
N ASP A 39 -7.03 11.71 -7.46
CA ASP A 39 -6.00 10.80 -7.99
C ASP A 39 -5.14 10.20 -6.86
N GLU A 40 -4.76 11.01 -5.86
CA GLU A 40 -4.06 10.51 -4.67
C GLU A 40 -4.86 9.46 -3.89
N LEU A 41 -6.19 9.58 -3.83
CA LEU A 41 -7.05 8.54 -3.22
C LEU A 41 -6.97 7.22 -3.99
N PHE A 42 -6.98 7.26 -5.33
CA PHE A 42 -6.79 6.06 -6.14
C PHE A 42 -5.43 5.42 -5.89
N GLN A 43 -4.37 6.23 -5.79
CA GLN A 43 -3.03 5.73 -5.47
C GLN A 43 -3.00 5.09 -4.06
N ALA A 44 -3.68 5.69 -3.08
CA ALA A 44 -3.75 5.15 -1.71
C ALA A 44 -4.47 3.80 -1.66
N ILE A 45 -5.53 3.60 -2.47
CA ILE A 45 -6.25 2.33 -2.58
C ILE A 45 -5.35 1.26 -3.20
N ARG A 46 -4.70 1.57 -4.32
CA ARG A 46 -3.73 0.66 -4.96
C ARG A 46 -2.58 0.29 -4.02
N LEU A 47 -2.04 1.27 -3.31
CA LEU A 47 -1.01 1.06 -2.28
C LEU A 47 -1.51 0.10 -1.18
N ARG A 48 -2.75 0.25 -0.72
CA ARG A 48 -3.38 -0.63 0.28
C ARG A 48 -3.44 -2.08 -0.22
N TRP A 49 -3.79 -2.32 -1.48
CA TRP A 49 -3.85 -3.67 -2.04
C TRP A 49 -2.48 -4.33 -2.11
N VAL A 50 -1.48 -3.61 -2.59
CA VAL A 50 -0.10 -4.13 -2.66
C VAL A 50 0.42 -4.43 -1.26
N ALA A 51 0.12 -3.57 -0.30
CA ALA A 51 0.54 -3.80 1.07
C ALA A 51 -0.13 -5.01 1.73
N LYS A 52 -1.43 -5.24 1.44
CA LYS A 52 -2.13 -6.46 1.89
C LYS A 52 -1.52 -7.72 1.30
N ASP A 53 -1.15 -7.71 0.01
CA ASP A 53 -0.48 -8.84 -0.65
C ASP A 53 0.88 -9.16 0.00
N LEU A 54 1.58 -8.12 0.49
CA LEU A 54 2.82 -8.25 1.26
C LEU A 54 2.61 -8.56 2.76
N GLY A 55 1.36 -8.79 3.20
CA GLY A 55 1.02 -9.15 4.57
C GLY A 55 1.06 -8.02 5.60
N PHE A 56 1.01 -6.76 5.15
CA PHE A 56 0.91 -5.61 6.06
C PHE A 56 -0.55 -5.34 6.47
N GLU A 57 -0.79 -5.12 7.77
CA GLU A 57 -2.11 -4.75 8.27
C GLU A 57 -2.33 -3.25 8.33
N ARG A 58 -1.26 -2.47 8.45
CA ARG A 58 -1.34 -1.01 8.57
C ARG A 58 -0.22 -0.32 7.82
N ILE A 59 -0.55 0.80 7.18
CA ILE A 59 0.39 1.67 6.47
C ILE A 59 0.29 3.08 7.05
N ILE A 60 1.43 3.71 7.27
CA ILE A 60 1.52 5.12 7.65
C ILE A 60 2.53 5.79 6.72
N PHE A 61 2.08 6.76 5.94
CA PHE A 61 2.94 7.64 5.16
C PHE A 61 2.98 9.02 5.81
N LYS A 62 4.14 9.43 6.33
CA LYS A 62 4.31 10.72 7.01
C LYS A 62 5.76 11.18 6.93
N LEU A 63 5.98 12.49 6.75
CA LEU A 63 7.32 13.11 6.71
C LEU A 63 8.28 12.43 5.73
N ARG A 64 7.82 12.13 4.51
CA ARG A 64 8.56 11.38 3.48
C ARG A 64 9.07 10.00 3.92
N LYS A 65 8.42 9.40 4.91
CA LYS A 65 8.68 8.03 5.35
C LYS A 65 7.43 7.19 5.22
N LEU A 66 7.58 6.01 4.63
CA LEU A 66 6.54 4.99 4.60
C LEU A 66 6.85 3.96 5.67
N ARG A 67 5.87 3.66 6.52
CA ARG A 67 5.94 2.62 7.55
C ARG A 67 4.81 1.62 7.31
N CYS A 68 5.17 0.37 7.12
CA CYS A 68 4.24 -0.72 6.91
C CYS A 68 4.36 -1.68 8.09
N TYR A 69 3.27 -1.87 8.83
CA TYR A 69 3.23 -2.68 10.04
C TYR A 69 2.72 -4.07 9.70
N PHE A 70 3.45 -5.07 10.16
CA PHE A 70 2.99 -6.46 10.18
C PHE A 70 2.00 -6.68 11.34
N PRO A 71 1.27 -7.81 11.34
CA PRO A 71 0.41 -8.18 12.45
C PRO A 71 1.13 -8.13 13.79
N GLU A 72 0.48 -7.59 14.82
CA GLU A 72 1.04 -7.47 16.17
C GLU A 72 1.39 -8.84 16.77
N ASN A 73 0.54 -9.83 16.51
CA ASN A 73 0.71 -11.16 17.04
C ASN A 73 1.86 -11.89 16.34
N GLN A 74 3.03 -11.94 16.98
CA GLN A 74 4.24 -12.57 16.43
C GLN A 74 4.14 -14.11 16.37
N ASP A 75 3.19 -14.71 17.10
CA ASP A 75 2.76 -16.10 16.98
C ASP A 75 1.81 -16.35 15.79
N ALA A 76 1.49 -15.31 15.01
CA ALA A 76 0.71 -15.50 13.81
C ALA A 76 1.49 -16.42 12.85
N ALA A 77 0.84 -17.49 12.38
CA ALA A 77 1.35 -18.42 11.37
C ALA A 77 1.98 -17.72 10.14
N TYR A 78 1.63 -16.45 9.90
CA TYR A 78 2.26 -15.58 8.93
C TYR A 78 3.80 -15.53 9.04
N TYR A 79 4.36 -15.38 10.24
CA TYR A 79 5.81 -15.25 10.45
C TYR A 79 6.59 -16.54 10.16
N GLU A 80 5.91 -17.68 10.20
CA GLU A 80 6.46 -18.99 9.86
C GLU A 80 6.31 -19.33 8.35
N THR A 81 5.59 -18.50 7.59
CA THR A 81 5.43 -18.74 6.15
C THR A 81 6.73 -18.61 5.39
N ALA A 82 6.91 -19.45 4.37
CA ALA A 82 8.03 -19.34 3.44
C ALA A 82 8.08 -17.96 2.76
N PHE A 83 6.93 -17.32 2.54
CA PHE A 83 6.84 -15.97 2.01
C PHE A 83 7.55 -14.96 2.92
N PHE A 84 7.25 -14.96 4.22
CA PHE A 84 7.86 -14.03 5.16
C PHE A 84 9.38 -14.27 5.32
N GLN A 85 9.82 -15.53 5.32
CA GLN A 85 11.24 -15.86 5.35
C GLN A 85 11.98 -15.31 4.11
N ARG A 86 11.41 -15.49 2.90
CA ARG A 86 11.93 -14.88 1.67
C ARG A 86 11.92 -13.35 1.73
N PHE A 87 10.88 -12.76 2.32
CA PHE A 87 10.78 -11.33 2.53
C PHE A 87 11.94 -10.79 3.38
N LEU A 88 12.24 -11.44 4.51
CA LEU A 88 13.36 -11.04 5.37
C LEU A 88 14.71 -11.12 4.64
N GLN A 89 14.95 -12.20 3.89
CA GLN A 89 16.16 -12.38 3.08
C GLN A 89 16.30 -11.30 2.01
N TYR A 90 15.20 -10.99 1.31
CA TYR A 90 15.16 -9.91 0.34
C TYR A 90 15.55 -8.58 0.98
N ILE A 91 14.94 -8.19 2.11
CA ILE A 91 15.26 -6.92 2.77
C ILE A 91 16.71 -6.88 3.24
N ALA A 92 17.23 -7.99 3.77
CA ALA A 92 18.64 -8.08 4.19
C ALA A 92 19.62 -7.89 3.01
N SER A 93 19.23 -8.30 1.80
CA SER A 93 20.03 -8.12 0.58
C SER A 93 20.03 -6.68 0.04
N GLN A 94 19.05 -5.85 0.42
CA GLN A 94 18.89 -4.49 -0.12
C GLN A 94 19.79 -3.48 0.62
N LYS A 95 20.52 -2.66 -0.13
CA LYS A 95 21.37 -1.62 0.45
C LYS A 95 20.59 -0.31 0.67
N ALA A 96 20.49 0.08 1.94
CA ALA A 96 20.25 1.44 2.46
C ALA A 96 18.84 2.06 2.43
N THR A 97 17.91 1.68 1.56
CA THR A 97 16.60 2.36 1.46
C THR A 97 15.46 1.69 2.23
N LEU A 98 15.61 0.41 2.54
CA LEU A 98 14.61 -0.44 3.20
C LEU A 98 15.19 -0.95 4.51
N HIS A 99 14.48 -0.77 5.62
CA HIS A 99 14.93 -1.28 6.90
C HIS A 99 13.78 -1.82 7.73
N MET A 100 14.01 -2.99 8.32
CA MET A 100 13.10 -3.59 9.31
C MET A 100 13.34 -2.93 10.67
N LYS A 101 12.25 -2.65 11.38
CA LYS A 101 12.27 -2.12 12.75
C LYS A 101 11.31 -2.92 13.60
N GLN A 102 11.80 -3.34 14.77
CA GLN A 102 10.97 -3.90 15.81
C GLN A 102 10.65 -2.79 16.82
N THR A 103 9.36 -2.56 17.05
CA THR A 103 8.89 -1.73 18.17
C THR A 103 8.50 -2.64 19.34
N SER A 104 8.08 -2.08 20.46
CA SER A 104 7.66 -2.85 21.64
C SER A 104 6.49 -3.80 21.37
N ARG A 105 5.69 -3.57 20.31
CA ARG A 105 4.51 -4.37 19.97
C ARG A 105 4.48 -4.86 18.53
N HIS A 106 4.99 -4.08 17.58
CA HIS A 106 4.88 -4.40 16.15
C HIS A 106 6.24 -4.52 15.47
N LEU A 107 6.35 -5.48 14.56
CA LEU A 107 7.36 -5.47 13.51
C LEU A 107 6.89 -4.55 12.37
N LEU A 108 7.79 -3.72 11.83
CA LEU A 108 7.46 -2.84 10.72
C LEU A 108 8.60 -2.75 9.71
N LEU A 109 8.23 -2.62 8.43
CA LEU A 109 9.11 -2.17 7.38
C LEU A 109 9.06 -0.64 7.31
N ALA A 110 10.22 0.00 7.29
CA ALA A 110 10.34 1.43 7.08
C ALA A 110 11.18 1.74 5.84
N MET A 111 10.71 2.74 5.09
CA MET A 111 11.36 3.29 3.91
C MET A 111 11.48 4.80 4.07
N ASP A 112 12.68 5.33 3.78
CA ASP A 112 12.96 6.76 3.77
C ASP A 112 12.89 7.32 2.33
N GLN A 113 12.85 8.65 2.20
CA GLN A 113 12.84 9.36 0.90
C GLN A 113 11.65 8.97 -0.01
N VAL A 114 10.48 8.77 0.59
CA VAL A 114 9.26 8.45 -0.15
C VAL A 114 8.54 9.74 -0.55
N HIS A 115 8.42 9.98 -1.86
CA HIS A 115 7.99 11.25 -2.46
C HIS A 115 6.52 11.23 -2.95
N GLY A 116 5.61 10.73 -2.11
CA GLY A 116 4.17 10.69 -2.40
C GLY A 116 3.61 9.27 -2.54
N MET A 117 2.30 9.17 -2.70
CA MET A 117 1.57 7.89 -2.73
C MET A 117 1.97 7.02 -3.94
N GLU A 118 2.19 7.61 -5.11
CA GLU A 118 2.62 6.86 -6.29
C GLU A 118 4.02 6.24 -6.08
N HIS A 119 4.97 7.02 -5.55
CA HIS A 119 6.31 6.51 -5.25
C HIS A 119 6.24 5.41 -4.18
N ALA A 120 5.45 5.62 -3.12
CA ALA A 120 5.18 4.61 -2.10
C ALA A 120 4.66 3.30 -2.71
N ARG A 121 3.68 3.38 -3.62
CA ARG A 121 3.10 2.23 -4.32
C ARG A 121 4.16 1.50 -5.15
N LYS A 122 4.90 2.23 -5.98
CA LYS A 122 5.95 1.67 -6.83
C LYS A 122 7.03 0.93 -6.03
N LEU A 123 7.41 1.46 -4.86
CA LEU A 123 8.36 0.79 -3.96
C LEU A 123 7.82 -0.56 -3.46
N LEU A 124 6.59 -0.60 -2.94
CA LEU A 124 5.99 -1.85 -2.50
C LEU A 124 5.76 -2.84 -3.65
N GLU A 125 5.36 -2.36 -4.83
CA GLU A 125 5.16 -3.23 -5.99
C GLU A 125 6.46 -3.86 -6.46
N LYS A 126 7.57 -3.11 -6.43
CA LYS A 126 8.88 -3.66 -6.73
C LYS A 126 9.21 -4.82 -5.80
N ILE A 127 9.05 -4.63 -4.49
CA ILE A 127 9.26 -5.70 -3.48
C ILE A 127 8.38 -6.91 -3.79
N ARG A 128 7.08 -6.70 -4.06
CA ARG A 128 6.14 -7.77 -4.39
C ARG A 128 6.57 -8.56 -5.63
N LEU A 129 7.06 -7.89 -6.67
CA LEU A 129 7.51 -8.53 -7.90
C LEU A 129 8.82 -9.32 -7.70
N ASP A 130 9.80 -8.72 -7.01
CA ASP A 130 11.07 -9.39 -6.68
C ASP A 130 10.87 -10.64 -5.81
N LEU A 131 9.82 -10.69 -4.97
CA LEU A 131 9.50 -11.86 -4.16
C LEU A 131 8.77 -12.99 -4.91
N ARG A 132 8.22 -12.70 -6.10
CA ARG A 132 7.54 -13.71 -6.94
C ARG A 132 8.49 -14.45 -7.86
N ASN A 133 9.61 -13.84 -8.25
CA ASN A 133 10.70 -14.48 -9.00
C ASN A 133 11.57 -15.33 -8.08
#